data_AF-A0A9P0LR91-F1
#
_entry.id   AF-A0A9P0LR91-F1
#
_cell.length_a   1.000
_cell.length_b   1.000
_cell.length_c   1.000
_cell.angle_alpha   90.00
_cell.angle_beta   90.00
_cell.angle_gamma   90.00
#
_symmetry.space_group_name_H-M   'P 1'
#
loop_
_entity.id
_entity.type
_entity.pdbx_description
1 polymer ?
#
loop_
_entity_poly.entity_id
_entity_poly.type
_entity_poly.pdbx_seq_one_letter_code
_entity_poly.pdbx_strand_id
1 'polypeptide(L)'
;MRVFLRYVGDPGFQIGIGDGIGIHQSTVSRTVTNVITRIVQKSNIWIRFPTSCEDLHNAKNKWQEKFNFPSAIGAIDSTDIPIMKPFIHADEYVNRKNFASINIQATCNSNEEFISVDVSWPGFVLDSRIWKNSDLYNVMKLNRASAVLLGVSRYGIAPLLMTPFRIAETAEQRSYNRLFTRERVIIERCFGQLKQRFPILHNKIRFDTEKVSSLVMSCFILHNVAKHLNDEDFAVDIPGDGEQEEIHNQHTADYADGVIRQRGQFRRDAMSRIILGVRV
;
A
#
# COMPACT_ATOMS: atom_id res chain seq x y z
N MET A 1 3.55 26.25 0.26
CA MET A 1 3.94 25.09 -0.58
C MET A 1 5.46 24.90 -0.66
N ARG A 2 6.25 25.89 -1.10
CA ARG A 2 7.73 25.77 -1.22
C ARG A 2 8.43 25.19 0.03
N VAL A 3 8.14 25.72 1.22
CA VAL A 3 8.71 25.24 2.50
C VAL A 3 8.36 23.76 2.76
N PHE A 4 7.11 23.37 2.51
CA PHE A 4 6.64 22.00 2.68
C PHE A 4 7.35 21.04 1.72
N LEU A 5 7.39 21.37 0.42
CA LEU A 5 8.05 20.52 -0.59
C LEU A 5 9.54 20.35 -0.29
N ARG A 6 10.22 21.41 0.17
CA ARG A 6 11.61 21.31 0.61
C ARG A 6 11.75 20.37 1.81
N TYR A 7 10.85 20.45 2.78
CA TYR A 7 10.88 19.58 3.96
C TYR A 7 10.63 18.10 3.63
N VAL A 8 9.69 17.78 2.73
CA VAL A 8 9.45 16.38 2.33
C VAL A 8 10.49 15.84 1.33
N GLY A 9 11.15 16.75 0.60
CA GLY A 9 12.21 16.47 -0.36
C GLY A 9 13.59 16.27 0.25
N ASP A 10 13.84 16.87 1.42
CA ASP A 10 15.15 16.91 2.08
C ASP A 10 14.98 16.43 3.54
N PRO A 11 15.45 15.22 3.90
CA PRO A 11 15.19 14.58 5.19
C PRO A 11 15.93 15.22 6.39
N GLY A 12 16.38 16.48 6.25
CA GLY A 12 17.03 17.26 7.29
C GLY A 12 16.08 17.78 8.38
N PHE A 13 16.66 18.53 9.31
CA PHE A 13 15.91 19.22 10.36
C PHE A 13 15.18 20.44 9.81
N GLN A 14 14.03 20.77 10.39
CA GLN A 14 13.32 22.02 10.05
C GLN A 14 14.18 23.28 10.25
N ILE A 15 15.17 23.23 11.15
CA ILE A 15 16.17 24.30 11.34
C ILE A 15 16.94 24.52 10.03
N GLY A 16 17.53 23.47 9.45
CA GLY A 16 18.28 23.59 8.20
C GLY A 16 17.43 24.06 7.01
N ILE A 17 16.14 23.66 6.97
CA ILE A 17 15.18 24.18 5.99
C ILE A 17 14.93 25.68 6.21
N GLY A 18 14.82 26.10 7.48
CA GLY A 18 14.67 27.49 7.87
C GLY A 18 15.86 28.35 7.44
N ASP A 19 17.07 27.90 7.76
CA ASP A 19 18.32 28.58 7.41
C ASP A 19 18.48 28.73 5.89
N GLY A 20 18.18 27.67 5.13
CA GLY A 20 18.25 27.70 3.66
C GLY A 20 17.21 28.60 2.99
N ILE A 21 16.15 28.98 3.69
CA ILE A 21 15.08 29.87 3.19
C ILE A 21 15.15 31.27 3.81
N GLY A 22 15.87 31.43 4.93
CA GLY A 22 15.94 32.68 5.69
C GLY A 22 14.74 32.89 6.63
N ILE A 23 14.16 31.83 7.20
CA ILE A 23 13.04 31.91 8.15
C ILE A 23 13.29 31.09 9.41
N HIS A 24 12.73 31.53 10.54
CA HIS A 24 12.84 30.80 11.80
C HIS A 24 12.15 29.43 11.75
N GLN A 25 12.68 28.43 12.48
CA GLN A 25 12.14 27.07 12.51
C GLN A 25 10.66 27.01 12.91
N SER A 26 10.21 27.86 13.83
CA SER A 26 8.79 27.92 14.21
C SER A 26 7.88 28.30 13.03
N THR A 27 8.34 29.16 12.12
CA THR A 27 7.63 29.52 10.89
C THR A 27 7.58 28.33 9.93
N VAL A 28 8.67 27.56 9.81
CA VAL A 28 8.69 26.29 9.05
C VAL A 28 7.63 25.33 9.58
N SER A 29 7.64 25.07 10.89
CA SER A 29 6.69 24.16 11.55
C SER A 29 5.23 24.55 11.31
N ARG A 30 4.89 25.83 11.52
CA ARG A 30 3.54 26.35 11.27
C ARG A 30 3.13 26.23 9.80
N THR A 31 4.06 26.53 8.89
CA THR A 31 3.81 26.47 7.43
C THR A 31 3.59 25.03 6.98
N VAL A 32 4.45 24.11 7.40
CA VAL A 32 4.33 22.67 7.11
C VAL A 32 3.00 22.14 7.61
N THR A 33 2.64 22.44 8.87
CA THR A 33 1.38 22.00 9.48
C THR A 33 0.17 22.51 8.70
N ASN A 34 0.14 23.80 8.35
CA ASN A 34 -0.96 24.37 7.57
C ASN A 34 -1.10 23.71 6.18
N VAL A 35 0.02 23.52 5.47
CA VAL A 35 0.02 22.87 4.16
C VAL A 35 -0.49 21.43 4.26
N ILE A 36 -0.03 20.65 5.25
CA ILE A 36 -0.52 19.28 5.51
C ILE A 36 -2.04 19.28 5.67
N THR A 37 -2.58 20.15 6.54
CA THR A 37 -4.03 20.23 6.77
C THR A 37 -4.80 20.50 5.48
N ARG A 38 -4.31 21.41 4.62
CA ARG A 38 -4.96 21.74 3.35
C ARG A 38 -4.90 20.61 2.32
N ILE A 39 -3.80 19.86 2.28
CA ILE A 39 -3.65 18.71 1.37
C ILE A 39 -4.57 17.57 1.84
N VAL A 40 -4.55 17.23 3.13
CA VAL A 40 -5.35 16.13 3.68
C VAL A 40 -6.86 16.39 3.53
N GLN A 41 -7.31 17.64 3.57
CA GLN A 41 -8.70 18.02 3.25
C GLN A 41 -9.15 17.63 1.83
N LYS A 42 -8.22 17.26 0.95
CA LYS A 42 -8.49 16.81 -0.43
C LYS A 42 -8.31 15.30 -0.60
N SER A 43 -8.14 14.53 0.48
CA SER A 43 -7.92 13.08 0.43
C SER A 43 -9.03 12.34 -0.33
N ASN A 44 -10.29 12.71 -0.10
CA ASN A 44 -11.45 12.12 -0.77
C ASN A 44 -11.54 12.41 -2.28
N ILE A 45 -10.74 13.35 -2.79
CA ILE A 45 -10.64 13.63 -4.23
C ILE A 45 -9.54 12.79 -4.84
N TRP A 46 -8.38 12.73 -4.18
CA TRP A 46 -7.15 12.15 -4.75
C TRP A 46 -6.94 10.67 -4.40
N ILE A 47 -7.50 10.17 -3.31
CA ILE A 47 -7.44 8.76 -2.88
C ILE A 47 -8.86 8.22 -2.88
N ARG A 48 -9.26 7.57 -3.97
CA ARG A 48 -10.62 7.05 -4.15
C ARG A 48 -10.62 5.61 -4.60
N PHE A 49 -11.23 4.76 -3.80
CA PHE A 49 -11.43 3.37 -4.15
C PHE A 49 -12.74 3.19 -4.93
N PRO A 50 -12.80 2.36 -5.98
CA PRO A 50 -14.04 2.05 -6.67
C PRO A 50 -14.99 1.28 -5.74
N THR A 51 -16.18 1.82 -5.48
CA THR A 51 -17.15 1.22 -4.54
C THR A 51 -18.42 0.70 -5.23
N SER A 52 -18.86 1.34 -6.32
CA SER A 52 -20.03 0.90 -7.06
C SER A 52 -19.71 -0.33 -7.92
N CYS A 53 -20.72 -1.13 -8.27
CA CYS A 53 -20.52 -2.27 -9.16
C CYS A 53 -20.02 -1.82 -10.54
N GLU A 54 -20.46 -0.67 -11.04
CA GLU A 54 -20.01 -0.10 -12.31
C GLU A 54 -18.54 0.33 -12.23
N ASP A 55 -18.15 1.07 -11.19
CA ASP A 55 -16.76 1.50 -10.99
C ASP A 55 -15.81 0.31 -10.87
N LEU A 56 -16.23 -0.76 -10.19
CA LEU A 56 -15.46 -1.99 -10.08
C LEU A 56 -15.31 -2.71 -11.43
N HIS A 57 -16.33 -2.73 -12.28
CA HIS A 57 -16.20 -3.26 -13.65
C HIS A 57 -15.26 -2.40 -14.49
N ASN A 58 -15.36 -1.08 -14.38
CA ASN A 58 -14.46 -0.16 -15.07
C ASN A 58 -13.01 -0.33 -14.59
N ALA A 59 -12.79 -0.52 -13.29
CA ALA A 59 -11.46 -0.80 -12.75
C ALA A 59 -10.89 -2.14 -13.25
N LYS A 60 -11.73 -3.17 -13.39
CA LYS A 60 -11.32 -4.45 -14.00
C LYS A 60 -10.87 -4.24 -15.45
N ASN A 61 -11.65 -3.50 -16.24
CA ASN A 61 -11.33 -3.24 -17.65
C ASN A 61 -9.99 -2.48 -17.76
N LYS A 62 -9.80 -1.41 -16.98
CA LYS A 62 -8.54 -0.66 -16.92
C LYS A 62 -7.34 -1.48 -16.45
N TRP A 63 -7.56 -2.50 -15.62
CA TRP A 63 -6.51 -3.44 -15.27
C TRP A 63 -6.17 -4.34 -16.47
N GLN A 64 -7.20 -4.91 -17.12
CA GLN A 64 -7.03 -5.80 -18.28
C GLN A 64 -6.41 -5.12 -19.51
N GLU A 65 -6.50 -3.79 -19.62
CA GLU A 65 -5.82 -3.02 -20.69
C GLU A 65 -4.28 -3.10 -20.59
N LYS A 66 -3.73 -3.29 -19.38
CA LYS A 66 -2.29 -3.29 -19.13
C LYS A 66 -1.75 -4.64 -18.68
N PHE A 67 -2.62 -5.50 -18.16
CA PHE A 67 -2.27 -6.68 -17.40
C PHE A 67 -3.24 -7.83 -17.71
N ASN A 68 -2.90 -9.06 -17.32
CA ASN A 68 -3.65 -10.26 -17.70
C ASN A 68 -4.26 -11.01 -16.50
N PHE A 69 -4.02 -10.60 -15.25
CA PHE A 69 -4.55 -11.33 -14.09
C PHE A 69 -6.08 -11.17 -14.02
N PRO A 70 -6.86 -12.25 -14.09
CA PRO A 70 -8.30 -12.14 -14.25
C PRO A 70 -8.98 -11.41 -13.08
N SER A 71 -9.84 -10.46 -13.42
CA SER A 71 -10.67 -9.70 -12.47
C SER A 71 -9.92 -8.87 -11.42
N ALA A 72 -8.60 -8.69 -11.56
CA ALA A 72 -7.84 -7.79 -10.72
C ALA A 72 -8.27 -6.33 -10.96
N ILE A 73 -8.26 -5.53 -9.90
CA ILE A 73 -8.53 -4.08 -9.94
C ILE A 73 -7.42 -3.25 -9.31
N GLY A 74 -6.47 -3.91 -8.64
CA GLY A 74 -5.43 -3.26 -7.87
C GLY A 74 -4.53 -4.26 -7.17
N ALA A 75 -3.37 -3.77 -6.74
CA ALA A 75 -2.46 -4.49 -5.87
C ALA A 75 -2.39 -3.79 -4.51
N ILE A 76 -2.43 -4.58 -3.43
CA ILE A 76 -2.37 -4.13 -2.04
C ILE A 76 -1.10 -4.64 -1.39
N ASP A 77 -0.43 -3.75 -0.67
CA ASP A 77 0.69 -4.12 0.19
C ASP A 77 0.86 -3.08 1.30
N SER A 78 1.81 -3.36 2.19
CA SER A 78 2.15 -2.48 3.28
C SER A 78 3.58 -1.95 3.18
N THR A 79 3.82 -0.80 3.81
CA THR A 79 5.16 -0.23 3.97
C THR A 79 5.33 0.38 5.34
N ASP A 80 6.46 0.07 5.98
CA ASP A 80 6.89 0.75 7.20
C ASP A 80 7.51 2.12 6.88
N ILE A 81 7.12 3.14 7.63
CA ILE A 81 7.75 4.46 7.64
C ILE A 81 8.43 4.70 9.00
N PRO A 82 9.76 4.91 9.03
CA PRO A 82 10.48 5.13 10.28
C PRO A 82 10.04 6.40 11.00
N ILE A 83 9.81 6.31 12.31
CA ILE A 83 9.44 7.45 13.16
C ILE A 83 10.35 7.55 14.38
N MET A 84 10.27 8.68 15.08
CA MET A 84 10.75 8.75 16.45
C MET A 84 9.92 7.82 17.33
N LYS A 85 10.58 6.97 18.13
CA LYS A 85 9.90 6.06 19.05
C LYS A 85 9.01 6.92 19.97
N PRO A 86 7.68 6.70 19.99
CA PRO A 86 6.80 7.50 20.83
C PRO A 86 7.07 7.20 22.30
N PHE A 87 6.74 8.16 23.18
CA PHE A 87 6.90 7.97 24.62
C PHE A 87 5.84 7.03 25.21
N ILE A 88 4.63 7.08 24.68
CA ILE A 88 3.47 6.29 25.13
C ILE A 88 3.31 5.09 24.19
N HIS A 89 3.06 3.89 24.74
CA HIS A 89 2.89 2.64 23.98
C HIS A 89 4.02 2.36 22.99
N ALA A 90 5.24 2.72 23.39
CA ALA A 90 6.41 2.80 22.52
C ALA A 90 6.73 1.47 21.79
N ASP A 91 6.43 0.34 22.42
CA ASP A 91 6.72 -0.99 21.90
C ASP A 91 5.75 -1.42 20.80
N GLU A 92 4.55 -0.85 20.74
CA GLU A 92 3.59 -1.10 19.64
C GLU A 92 4.11 -0.58 18.30
N TYR A 93 5.02 0.39 18.32
CA TYR A 93 5.60 0.96 17.10
C TYR A 93 6.85 0.21 16.64
N VAL A 94 7.37 -0.74 17.42
CA VAL A 94 8.57 -1.51 17.03
C VAL A 94 8.16 -2.61 16.05
N ASN A 95 8.67 -2.51 14.83
CA ASN A 95 8.43 -3.52 13.80
C ASN A 95 9.37 -4.73 13.94
N ARG A 96 9.18 -5.72 13.05
CA ARG A 96 10.00 -6.95 13.01
C ARG A 96 11.48 -6.70 12.71
N LYS A 97 11.82 -5.55 12.12
CA LYS A 97 13.19 -5.11 11.84
C LYS A 97 13.80 -4.35 13.02
N ASN A 98 13.15 -4.38 14.18
CA ASN A 98 13.59 -3.78 15.44
C ASN A 98 13.78 -2.25 15.38
N PHE A 99 12.91 -1.54 14.64
CA PHE A 99 12.87 -0.08 14.68
C PHE A 99 11.44 0.46 14.80
N ALA A 100 11.30 1.66 15.38
CA ALA A 100 10.02 2.34 15.53
C ALA A 100 9.49 2.86 14.18
N SER A 101 8.27 2.48 13.83
CA SER A 101 7.63 2.82 12.55
C SER A 101 6.11 2.88 12.67
N ILE A 102 5.49 3.50 11.68
CA ILE A 102 4.08 3.28 11.36
C ILE A 102 3.99 2.33 10.16
N ASN A 103 3.07 1.38 10.22
CA ASN A 103 2.77 0.46 9.13
C ASN A 103 1.63 1.04 8.30
N ILE A 104 1.89 1.30 7.03
CA ILE A 104 0.91 1.89 6.10
C ILE A 104 0.43 0.82 5.15
N GLN A 105 -0.87 0.57 5.11
CA GLN A 105 -1.47 -0.25 4.07
C GLN A 105 -1.94 0.64 2.93
N ALA A 106 -1.58 0.30 1.69
CA ALA A 106 -2.08 1.02 0.52
C ALA A 106 -2.43 0.07 -0.62
N THR A 107 -3.38 0.50 -1.45
CA THR A 107 -3.74 -0.15 -2.70
C THR A 107 -3.48 0.79 -3.86
N CYS A 108 -2.88 0.29 -4.94
CA CYS A 108 -2.72 1.05 -6.18
C CYS A 108 -3.48 0.42 -7.35
N ASN A 109 -3.87 1.23 -8.32
CA ASN A 109 -4.50 0.80 -9.56
C ASN A 109 -3.46 0.54 -10.68
N SER A 110 -3.92 0.20 -11.89
CA SER A 110 -3.04 -0.06 -13.05
C SER A 110 -2.30 1.17 -13.59
N ASN A 111 -2.59 2.37 -13.08
CA ASN A 111 -1.90 3.63 -13.38
C ASN A 111 -0.92 4.03 -12.28
N GLU A 112 -0.69 3.18 -11.28
CA GLU A 112 0.21 3.48 -10.15
C GLU A 112 -0.26 4.67 -9.32
N GLU A 113 -1.57 4.86 -9.26
CA GLU A 113 -2.22 5.82 -8.37
C GLU A 113 -2.70 5.07 -7.12
N PHE A 114 -2.47 5.64 -5.94
CA PHE A 114 -2.98 5.09 -4.70
C PHE A 114 -4.49 5.34 -4.57
N ILE A 115 -5.28 4.28 -4.52
CA ILE A 115 -6.74 4.34 -4.47
C ILE A 115 -7.30 4.07 -3.07
N SER A 116 -6.48 3.57 -2.16
CA SER A 116 -6.78 3.43 -0.74
C SER A 116 -5.49 3.50 0.05
N VAL A 117 -5.48 4.22 1.17
CA VAL A 117 -4.31 4.41 2.03
C VAL A 117 -4.78 4.47 3.49
N ASP A 118 -4.20 3.66 4.36
CA ASP A 118 -4.41 3.69 5.81
C ASP A 118 -3.08 3.89 6.52
N VAL A 119 -2.97 5.01 7.26
CA VAL A 119 -1.76 5.50 7.94
C VAL A 119 -1.88 5.42 9.46
N SER A 120 -2.79 4.59 9.97
CA SER A 120 -3.23 4.61 11.37
C SER A 120 -2.57 3.54 12.25
N TRP A 121 -1.71 2.69 11.68
CA TRP A 121 -1.27 1.47 12.35
C TRP A 121 0.17 1.56 12.86
N PRO A 122 0.41 1.18 14.13
CA PRO A 122 1.76 1.00 14.65
C PRO A 122 2.54 -0.09 13.90
N GLY A 123 3.87 0.03 13.85
CA GLY A 123 4.78 -0.87 13.12
C GLY A 123 4.74 -2.34 13.56
N PHE A 124 4.28 -2.65 14.76
CA PHE A 124 4.12 -4.03 15.22
C PHE A 124 2.95 -4.76 14.54
N VAL A 125 1.95 -4.02 14.05
CA VAL A 125 0.70 -4.60 13.58
C VAL A 125 0.88 -5.31 12.24
N LEU A 126 0.35 -6.53 12.16
CA LEU A 126 0.44 -7.38 10.97
C LEU A 126 -0.48 -6.92 9.84
N ASP A 127 -0.01 -7.07 8.60
CA ASP A 127 -0.75 -6.73 7.38
C ASP A 127 -2.17 -7.34 7.33
N SER A 128 -2.32 -8.61 7.74
CA SER A 128 -3.62 -9.29 7.80
C SER A 128 -4.57 -8.68 8.84
N ARG A 129 -4.04 -8.16 9.95
CA ARG A 129 -4.83 -7.46 10.97
C ARG A 129 -5.30 -6.13 10.43
N ILE A 130 -4.43 -5.35 9.80
CA ILE A 130 -4.79 -4.07 9.16
C ILE A 130 -5.88 -4.32 8.12
N TRP A 131 -5.66 -5.31 7.25
CA TRP A 131 -6.60 -5.68 6.20
C TRP A 131 -8.00 -5.98 6.75
N LYS A 132 -8.12 -6.90 7.71
CA LYS A 132 -9.42 -7.30 8.28
C LYS A 132 -10.15 -6.19 9.02
N ASN A 133 -9.45 -5.14 9.48
CA ASN A 133 -10.03 -3.99 10.17
C ASN A 133 -10.20 -2.75 9.26
N SER A 134 -9.87 -2.87 7.97
CA SER A 134 -9.98 -1.75 7.02
C SER A 134 -11.41 -1.61 6.47
N ASP A 135 -11.82 -0.37 6.18
CA ASP A 135 -13.05 -0.11 5.43
C ASP A 135 -13.00 -0.75 4.03
N LEU A 136 -11.79 -0.86 3.47
CA LEU A 136 -11.55 -1.51 2.19
C LEU A 136 -11.96 -2.99 2.21
N TYR A 137 -11.74 -3.71 3.31
CA TYR A 137 -12.22 -5.08 3.47
C TYR A 137 -13.74 -5.17 3.39
N ASN A 138 -14.46 -4.22 3.99
CA ASN A 138 -15.92 -4.18 3.94
C ASN A 138 -16.42 -3.91 2.51
N VAL A 139 -15.81 -2.94 1.80
CA VAL A 139 -16.12 -2.67 0.39
C VAL A 139 -15.89 -3.91 -0.47
N MET A 140 -14.73 -4.55 -0.31
CA MET A 140 -14.38 -5.74 -1.08
C MET A 140 -15.23 -6.96 -0.71
N LYS A 141 -15.69 -7.09 0.53
CA LYS A 141 -16.59 -8.17 0.95
C LYS A 141 -17.97 -8.05 0.32
N LEU A 142 -18.44 -6.83 0.10
CA LEU A 142 -19.75 -6.53 -0.49
C LEU A 142 -19.71 -6.41 -2.03
N ASN A 143 -18.52 -6.48 -2.63
CA ASN A 143 -18.33 -6.32 -4.06
C ASN A 143 -19.03 -7.44 -4.85
N ARG A 144 -19.95 -7.07 -5.76
CA ARG A 144 -20.69 -8.01 -6.62
C ARG A 144 -20.09 -8.16 -8.02
N ALA A 145 -19.11 -7.33 -8.37
CA ALA A 145 -18.41 -7.36 -9.66
C ALA A 145 -17.38 -8.50 -9.77
N SER A 146 -17.26 -9.31 -8.71
CA SER A 146 -16.22 -10.32 -8.58
C SER A 146 -14.84 -9.70 -8.79
N ALA A 147 -14.60 -8.50 -8.26
CA ALA A 147 -13.28 -7.87 -8.30
C ALA A 147 -12.36 -8.52 -7.26
N VAL A 148 -11.07 -8.56 -7.56
CA VAL A 148 -10.03 -9.04 -6.64
C VAL A 148 -8.88 -8.04 -6.52
N LEU A 149 -8.25 -8.02 -5.34
CA LEU A 149 -6.96 -7.39 -5.13
C LEU A 149 -5.84 -8.44 -5.17
N LEU A 150 -4.63 -8.03 -5.52
CA LEU A 150 -3.43 -8.87 -5.45
C LEU A 150 -2.60 -8.47 -4.22
N GLY A 151 -2.31 -9.39 -3.30
CA GLY A 151 -1.54 -9.10 -2.08
C GLY A 151 -0.57 -10.20 -1.67
N VAL A 152 0.37 -9.89 -0.78
CA VAL A 152 1.34 -10.87 -0.27
C VAL A 152 0.63 -12.00 0.48
N SER A 153 1.29 -13.16 0.57
CA SER A 153 0.85 -14.30 1.37
C SER A 153 0.58 -13.99 2.85
N ARG A 154 1.09 -12.87 3.38
CA ARG A 154 0.85 -12.43 4.78
C ARG A 154 -0.60 -11.99 5.03
N TYR A 155 -1.33 -11.57 4.00
CA TYR A 155 -2.74 -11.17 4.14
C TYR A 155 -3.71 -12.34 4.29
N GLY A 156 -3.33 -13.52 3.79
CA GLY A 156 -4.21 -14.67 3.68
C GLY A 156 -5.12 -14.61 2.44
N ILE A 157 -5.31 -15.77 1.80
CA ILE A 157 -6.12 -15.88 0.60
C ILE A 157 -7.62 -15.74 0.91
N ALA A 158 -8.33 -14.95 0.12
CA ALA A 158 -9.78 -14.75 0.20
C ALA A 158 -10.37 -14.54 -1.20
N PRO A 159 -11.68 -14.70 -1.45
CA PRO A 159 -12.30 -14.57 -2.80
C PRO A 159 -12.15 -13.18 -3.43
N LEU A 160 -11.72 -12.23 -2.62
CA LEU A 160 -11.56 -10.80 -2.89
C LEU A 160 -10.08 -10.36 -2.81
N LEU A 161 -9.17 -11.24 -2.38
CA LEU A 161 -7.73 -10.98 -2.22
C LEU A 161 -6.94 -12.24 -2.57
N MET A 162 -6.29 -12.21 -3.73
CA MET A 162 -5.46 -13.28 -4.24
C MET A 162 -4.04 -13.16 -3.72
N THR A 163 -3.44 -14.31 -3.39
CA THR A 163 -2.05 -14.43 -2.93
C THR A 163 -1.33 -15.50 -3.77
N PRO A 164 0.01 -15.51 -3.83
CA PRO A 164 0.73 -16.56 -4.53
C PRO A 164 0.55 -17.93 -3.84
N PHE A 165 0.77 -19.02 -4.58
CA PHE A 165 1.02 -20.33 -3.97
C PHE A 165 2.34 -20.26 -3.20
N ARG A 166 2.33 -20.63 -1.91
CA ARG A 166 3.56 -20.66 -1.09
C ARG A 166 4.57 -21.68 -1.62
N ILE A 167 4.06 -22.84 -2.01
CA ILE A 167 4.82 -23.90 -2.66
C ILE A 167 4.10 -24.19 -3.98
N ALA A 168 4.79 -23.99 -5.10
CA ALA A 168 4.24 -24.16 -6.44
C ALA A 168 4.80 -25.44 -7.07
N GLU A 169 4.10 -26.55 -6.86
CA GLU A 169 4.51 -27.89 -7.28
C GLU A 169 4.19 -28.13 -8.75
N THR A 170 3.00 -27.71 -9.20
CA THR A 170 2.51 -27.96 -10.56
C THR A 170 2.89 -26.87 -11.55
N ALA A 171 2.80 -27.17 -12.86
CA ALA A 171 3.08 -26.19 -13.91
C ALA A 171 2.08 -25.01 -13.88
N GLU A 172 0.82 -25.31 -13.54
CA GLU A 172 -0.27 -24.36 -13.37
C GLU A 172 0.04 -23.39 -12.21
N GLN A 173 0.44 -23.91 -11.06
CA GLN A 173 0.80 -23.09 -9.89
C GLN A 173 2.00 -22.20 -10.19
N ARG A 174 3.01 -22.72 -10.91
CA ARG A 174 4.17 -21.94 -11.35
C ARG A 174 3.79 -20.84 -12.33
N SER A 175 2.93 -21.14 -13.31
CA SER A 175 2.41 -20.14 -14.27
C SER A 175 1.61 -19.04 -13.55
N TYR A 176 0.71 -19.42 -12.65
CA TYR A 176 -0.04 -18.49 -11.81
C TYR A 176 0.89 -17.59 -10.99
N ASN A 177 1.89 -18.15 -10.29
CA ASN A 177 2.81 -17.36 -9.48
C ASN A 177 3.62 -16.38 -10.34
N ARG A 178 4.09 -16.79 -11.52
CA ARG A 178 4.78 -15.91 -12.45
C ARG A 178 3.91 -14.74 -12.88
N LEU A 179 2.65 -15.00 -13.25
CA LEU A 179 1.70 -13.95 -13.61
C LEU A 179 1.41 -13.02 -12.43
N PHE A 180 1.10 -13.62 -11.28
CA PHE A 180 0.77 -12.92 -10.05
C PHE A 180 1.91 -11.97 -9.64
N THR A 181 3.14 -12.46 -9.56
CA THR A 181 4.31 -11.67 -9.17
C THR A 181 4.56 -10.53 -10.16
N ARG A 182 4.48 -10.80 -11.46
CA ARG A 182 4.66 -9.79 -12.51
C ARG A 182 3.69 -8.62 -12.39
N GLU A 183 2.46 -8.86 -11.97
CA GLU A 183 1.45 -7.80 -11.87
C GLU A 183 1.40 -7.15 -10.50
N ARG A 184 1.59 -7.93 -9.44
CA ARG A 184 1.62 -7.43 -8.07
C ARG A 184 2.80 -6.48 -7.84
N VAL A 185 3.93 -6.63 -8.55
CA VAL A 185 5.09 -5.73 -8.44
C VAL A 185 4.76 -4.24 -8.63
N ILE A 186 3.61 -3.93 -9.27
CA ILE A 186 3.14 -2.54 -9.43
C ILE A 186 3.00 -1.79 -8.10
N ILE A 187 2.56 -2.44 -7.00
CA ILE A 187 2.45 -1.76 -5.70
C ILE A 187 3.82 -1.45 -5.11
N GLU A 188 4.79 -2.35 -5.30
CA GLU A 188 6.16 -2.16 -4.84
C GLU A 188 6.84 -1.04 -5.63
N ARG A 189 6.63 -0.99 -6.95
CA ARG A 189 7.09 0.11 -7.81
C ARG A 189 6.44 1.43 -7.42
N CYS A 190 5.14 1.43 -7.15
CA CYS A 190 4.40 2.62 -6.69
C CYS A 190 4.94 3.15 -5.35
N PHE A 191 5.21 2.27 -4.38
CA PHE A 191 5.89 2.66 -3.14
C PHE A 191 7.32 3.16 -3.38
N GLY A 192 8.06 2.53 -4.29
CA GLY A 192 9.39 2.99 -4.70
C GLY A 192 9.36 4.42 -5.22
N GLN A 193 8.49 4.71 -6.18
CA GLN A 193 8.28 6.05 -6.73
C GLN A 193 7.87 7.06 -5.64
N LEU A 194 6.94 6.69 -4.76
CA LEU A 194 6.49 7.54 -3.65
C LEU A 194 7.67 7.96 -2.76
N LYS A 195 8.50 7.00 -2.34
CA LYS A 195 9.62 7.29 -1.42
C LYS A 195 10.79 7.99 -2.10
N GLN A 196 11.01 7.76 -3.40
CA GLN A 196 11.97 8.54 -4.19
C GLN A 196 11.50 9.98 -4.38
N ARG A 197 10.20 10.20 -4.63
CA ARG A 197 9.58 11.53 -4.75
C ARG A 197 9.62 12.29 -3.42
N PHE A 198 9.46 11.58 -2.31
CA PHE A 198 9.45 12.15 -0.95
C PHE A 198 10.46 11.43 -0.04
N PRO A 199 11.77 11.76 -0.14
CA PRO A 199 12.84 11.13 0.64
C PRO A 199 12.65 11.19 2.16
N ILE A 200 11.82 12.10 2.68
CA ILE A 200 11.42 12.10 4.10
C ILE A 200 10.86 10.75 4.55
N LEU A 201 10.23 9.99 3.65
CA LEU A 201 9.63 8.67 3.93
C LEU A 201 10.68 7.56 4.10
N HIS A 202 11.91 7.76 3.62
CA HIS A 202 13.02 6.84 3.89
C HIS A 202 13.67 7.07 5.25
N ASN A 203 13.47 8.26 5.83
CA ASN A 203 14.21 8.73 6.99
C ASN A 203 13.34 8.72 8.24
N LYS A 204 14.00 8.75 9.40
CA LYS A 204 13.31 8.86 10.68
C LYS A 204 12.61 10.21 10.79
N ILE A 205 11.28 10.21 10.67
CA ILE A 205 10.48 11.43 10.72
C ILE A 205 10.48 11.96 12.16
N ARG A 206 11.01 13.17 12.33
CA ARG A 206 11.09 13.89 13.62
C ARG A 206 9.89 14.83 13.77
N PHE A 207 8.73 14.24 13.87
CA PHE A 207 7.45 14.93 14.01
C PHE A 207 6.59 14.18 15.02
N ASP A 208 5.67 14.88 15.68
CA ASP A 208 4.75 14.24 16.63
C ASP A 208 3.98 13.11 15.92
N THR A 209 3.85 11.95 16.57
CA THR A 209 3.26 10.74 15.96
C THR A 209 1.91 11.02 15.29
N GLU A 210 1.03 11.79 15.95
CA GLU A 210 -0.28 12.18 15.42
C GLU A 210 -0.18 12.95 14.09
N LYS A 211 0.86 13.78 13.95
CA LYS A 211 1.07 14.58 12.75
C LYS A 211 1.84 13.84 11.66
N VAL A 212 2.60 12.79 12.01
CA VAL A 212 3.31 11.93 11.04
C VAL A 212 2.32 11.32 10.07
N SER A 213 1.21 10.75 10.56
CA SER A 213 0.18 10.15 9.70
C SER A 213 -0.37 11.15 8.67
N SER A 214 -0.60 12.40 9.07
CA SER A 214 -1.07 13.46 8.17
C SER A 214 -0.01 13.91 7.16
N LEU A 215 1.26 14.00 7.58
CA LEU A 215 2.39 14.29 6.69
C LEU A 215 2.53 13.20 5.62
N VAL A 216 2.48 11.95 6.05
CA VAL A 216 2.56 10.78 5.17
C VAL A 216 1.39 10.76 4.19
N MET A 217 0.15 10.89 4.67
CA MET A 217 -1.04 10.97 3.82
C MET A 217 -0.91 12.10 2.76
N SER A 218 -0.32 13.23 3.15
CA SER A 218 -0.06 14.33 2.20
C SER A 218 0.90 13.91 1.07
N CYS A 219 1.90 13.07 1.36
CA CYS A 219 2.82 12.54 0.35
C CYS A 219 2.10 11.60 -0.63
N PHE A 220 1.23 10.71 -0.14
CA PHE A 220 0.39 9.85 -0.98
C PHE A 220 -0.53 10.66 -1.90
N ILE A 221 -1.17 11.71 -1.37
CA ILE A 221 -2.03 12.60 -2.17
C ILE A 221 -1.21 13.31 -3.25
N LEU A 222 -0.05 13.87 -2.91
CA LEU A 222 0.79 14.57 -3.87
C LEU A 222 1.42 13.64 -4.92
N HIS A 223 1.67 12.38 -4.59
CA HIS A 223 2.07 11.37 -5.59
C HIS A 223 0.99 11.20 -6.65
N ASN A 224 -0.28 11.06 -6.26
CA ASN A 224 -1.39 10.97 -7.21
C ASN A 224 -1.58 12.27 -8.02
N VAL A 225 -1.39 13.44 -7.39
CA VAL A 225 -1.38 14.73 -8.11
C VAL A 225 -0.30 14.72 -9.20
N ALA A 226 0.91 14.25 -8.87
CA ALA A 226 2.00 14.16 -9.84
C ALA A 226 1.69 13.19 -10.98
N LYS A 227 1.10 12.02 -10.69
CA LYS A 227 0.62 11.08 -11.71
C LYS A 227 -0.39 11.73 -12.64
N HIS A 228 -1.35 12.48 -12.08
CA HIS A 228 -2.35 13.21 -12.87
C HIS A 228 -1.76 14.30 -13.76
N LEU A 229 -0.68 14.95 -13.29
CA LEU A 229 0.06 15.95 -14.07
C LEU A 229 1.03 15.33 -15.11
N ASN A 230 1.14 13.99 -15.14
CA ASN A 230 2.11 13.25 -15.96
C ASN A 230 3.56 13.68 -15.68
N ASP A 231 3.89 13.94 -14.41
CA ASP A 231 5.28 14.11 -13.99
C ASP A 231 6.08 12.83 -14.32
N GLU A 232 7.34 13.01 -14.69
CA GLU A 232 8.24 11.88 -14.96
C GLU A 232 8.33 10.96 -13.73
N ASP A 233 8.23 9.66 -14.00
CA ASP A 233 8.42 8.64 -13.00
C ASP A 233 9.90 8.37 -12.78
N PHE A 234 10.27 8.13 -11.53
CA PHE A 234 11.61 7.72 -11.22
C PHE A 234 11.83 6.26 -11.65
N ALA A 235 13.02 5.97 -12.18
CA ALA A 235 13.45 4.60 -12.42
C ALA A 235 13.54 3.86 -11.07
N VAL A 236 12.70 2.84 -10.88
CA VAL A 236 12.74 2.00 -9.68
C VAL A 236 13.55 0.76 -10.00
N ASP A 237 14.74 0.65 -9.40
CA ASP A 237 15.43 -0.64 -9.29
C ASP A 237 14.64 -1.52 -8.33
N ILE A 238 13.88 -2.46 -8.88
CA ILE A 238 13.20 -3.50 -8.09
C ILE A 238 14.31 -4.41 -7.55
N PRO A 239 14.51 -4.52 -6.22
CA PRO A 239 15.48 -5.46 -5.67
C PRO A 239 15.11 -6.87 -6.13
N GLY A 240 16.03 -7.53 -6.83
CA GLY A 240 15.83 -8.89 -7.32
C GLY A 240 15.50 -9.87 -6.20
N ASP A 241 14.68 -10.87 -6.53
CA ASP A 241 14.26 -11.98 -5.69
C ASP A 241 15.40 -12.48 -4.77
N GLY A 242 15.30 -12.16 -3.48
CA GLY A 242 16.23 -12.58 -2.44
C GLY A 242 15.44 -12.88 -1.16
N GLU A 243 15.25 -14.16 -0.91
CA GLU A 243 14.48 -14.77 0.18
C GLU A 243 14.88 -14.25 1.58
N GLN A 244 13.91 -14.21 2.50
CA GLN A 244 13.91 -15.10 3.66
C GLN A 244 12.54 -15.14 4.35
N GLU A 245 12.06 -16.37 4.52
CA GLU A 245 10.86 -16.76 5.24
C GLU A 245 11.01 -16.48 6.73
N GLU A 246 9.96 -15.94 7.35
CA GLU A 246 9.71 -16.16 8.78
C GLU A 246 8.32 -16.74 8.97
N ILE A 247 8.34 -18.01 9.38
CA ILE A 247 7.20 -18.80 9.84
C ILE A 247 6.73 -18.20 11.16
N HIS A 248 5.49 -17.72 11.23
CA HIS A 248 4.82 -17.51 12.51
C HIS A 248 3.46 -18.21 12.51
N ASN A 249 3.38 -19.26 13.32
CA ASN A 249 2.17 -19.96 13.70
C ASN A 249 1.36 -19.10 14.68
N GLN A 250 0.05 -19.02 14.47
CA GLN A 250 -0.94 -18.90 15.55
C GLN A 250 -2.33 -19.29 15.03
N HIS A 251 -2.86 -20.38 15.60
CA HIS A 251 -4.30 -20.69 15.71
C HIS A 251 -4.94 -19.66 16.67
N THR A 252 -6.22 -19.30 16.66
CA THR A 252 -7.45 -19.72 15.97
C THR A 252 -8.45 -18.55 16.13
N ALA A 253 -9.29 -18.30 15.14
CA ALA A 253 -10.59 -17.64 15.34
C ALA A 253 -11.58 -18.17 14.28
N ASP A 254 -12.78 -18.47 14.75
CA ASP A 254 -13.62 -19.60 14.35
C ASP A 254 -14.39 -19.52 13.03
N TYR A 255 -14.58 -20.71 12.46
CA TYR A 255 -15.58 -21.26 11.51
C TYR A 255 -16.00 -20.45 10.26
N ALA A 256 -16.17 -19.12 10.33
CA ALA A 256 -16.52 -18.27 9.19
C ALA A 256 -15.32 -17.99 8.26
N ASP A 257 -14.10 -17.93 8.80
CA ASP A 257 -12.87 -17.61 8.05
C ASP A 257 -12.42 -18.77 7.15
N GLY A 258 -12.72 -20.02 7.54
CA GLY A 258 -12.43 -21.22 6.75
C GLY A 258 -13.20 -21.26 5.43
N VAL A 259 -14.47 -20.86 5.45
CA VAL A 259 -15.33 -20.80 4.25
C VAL A 259 -14.83 -19.73 3.27
N ILE A 260 -14.42 -18.55 3.79
CA ILE A 260 -13.84 -17.49 2.97
C ILE A 260 -12.54 -17.98 2.32
N ARG A 261 -11.66 -18.60 3.11
CA ARG A 261 -10.38 -19.12 2.61
C ARG A 261 -10.56 -20.19 1.54
N GLN A 262 -11.47 -21.15 1.76
CA GLN A 262 -11.79 -22.20 0.77
C GLN A 262 -12.32 -21.61 -0.54
N ARG A 263 -13.23 -20.63 -0.46
CA ARG A 263 -13.72 -19.92 -1.66
C ARG A 263 -12.60 -19.17 -2.37
N GLY A 264 -11.65 -18.59 -1.63
CA GLY A 264 -10.46 -17.94 -2.17
C GLY A 264 -9.54 -18.92 -2.91
N GLN A 265 -9.30 -20.10 -2.32
CA GLN A 265 -8.53 -21.18 -2.93
C GLN A 265 -9.18 -21.66 -4.23
N PHE A 266 -10.47 -22.00 -4.20
CA PHE A 266 -11.21 -22.41 -5.40
C PHE A 266 -11.13 -21.37 -6.51
N ARG A 267 -11.29 -20.08 -6.16
CA ARG A 267 -11.20 -18.98 -7.12
C ARG A 267 -9.83 -18.86 -7.75
N ARG A 268 -8.76 -18.93 -6.95
CA ARG A 268 -7.38 -18.92 -7.43
C ARG A 268 -7.11 -20.10 -8.37
N ASP A 269 -7.54 -21.30 -7.99
CA ASP A 269 -7.33 -22.51 -8.79
C ASP A 269 -8.12 -22.46 -10.11
N ALA A 270 -9.31 -21.85 -10.11
CA ALA A 270 -10.06 -21.55 -11.33
C ALA A 270 -9.35 -20.52 -12.23
N MET A 271 -8.85 -19.41 -11.67
CA MET A 271 -8.07 -18.42 -12.42
C MET A 271 -6.82 -19.03 -13.04
N SER A 272 -6.11 -19.90 -12.29
CA SER A 272 -4.93 -20.63 -12.77
C SER A 272 -5.22 -21.44 -14.05
N ARG A 273 -6.37 -22.13 -14.12
CA ARG A 273 -6.80 -22.87 -15.31
C ARG A 273 -7.08 -21.97 -16.51
N ILE A 274 -7.74 -20.82 -16.28
CA ILE A 274 -8.07 -19.84 -17.33
C ILE A 274 -6.79 -19.28 -17.96
N ILE A 275 -5.79 -18.94 -17.15
CA ILE A 275 -4.52 -18.36 -17.60
C ILE A 275 -3.77 -19.28 -18.57
N LEU A 276 -3.92 -20.61 -18.45
CA LEU A 276 -3.27 -21.59 -19.33
C LEU A 276 -4.06 -21.92 -20.61
N GLY A 277 -5.24 -21.33 -20.82
CA GLY A 277 -6.04 -21.56 -22.03
C GLY A 277 -6.70 -22.94 -22.10
N VAL A 278 -6.81 -23.66 -20.99
CA VAL A 278 -7.59 -24.90 -20.93
C VAL A 278 -9.07 -24.53 -20.93
N ARG A 279 -9.75 -24.68 -22.07
CA ARG A 279 -11.22 -24.56 -22.13
C ARG A 279 -11.83 -25.62 -21.21
N VAL A 280 -12.75 -25.17 -20.35
CA VAL A 280 -13.63 -26.04 -19.54
C VAL A 280 -14.51 -26.86 -20.46
#